data_AF-H1YXN7-F1
#
_entry.id   AF-H1YXN7-F1
#
_cell.length_a   1.000
_cell.length_b   1.000
_cell.length_c   1.000
_cell.angle_alpha   90.00
_cell.angle_beta   90.00
_cell.angle_gamma   90.00
#
_symmetry.space_group_name_H-M   'P 1'
#
loop_
_entity.id
_entity.type
_entity.pdbx_description
1 polymer ?
#
loop_
_entity_poly.entity_id
_entity_poly.type
_entity_poly.pdbx_seq_one_letter_code
_entity_poly.pdbx_strand_id
1 'polypeptide(L)'
;MKLPDKKSIEGLTKKVGEAVKLPSDEDKGVVPVPENKENMTEEELEKFREDERKRIEKEKNDNDIAEKARKYEAIEAEKKAEEERLLAEKKKEQELARLEAERQAEEAKKEKEREEWAREEEKKKAEEEKKRKEIESEILKKQKEEGRTVSHTGRNILIVVVLIVAVLAAGYISLVTGNDHLEAYGYPLSYSAQYDVRLPDNTNLDFAGVPVTAISSGDSAILMIDNVRRTMALGESATYPAKHITIGMFGMALFDSDYQITATYRGVVTNKDDFLVIAKTSAPVPSWMVGIFKPGSVDITPV
;
A
#
# COMPACT_ATOMS: atom_id res chain seq x y z
N MET A 1 -21.50 39.28 8.16
CA MET A 1 -22.81 38.58 8.13
C MET A 1 -22.73 37.39 9.08
N LYS A 2 -23.57 37.34 10.12
CA LYS A 2 -23.61 36.21 11.07
C LYS A 2 -24.47 35.09 10.45
N LEU A 3 -23.88 33.92 10.27
CA LEU A 3 -24.57 32.72 9.79
C LEU A 3 -25.54 32.19 10.86
N PRO A 4 -26.70 31.65 10.47
CA PRO A 4 -27.68 31.11 11.42
C PRO A 4 -27.20 29.80 12.08
N ASP A 5 -27.63 29.60 13.32
CA ASP A 5 -27.29 28.44 14.16
C ASP A 5 -27.82 27.11 13.59
N LYS A 6 -26.96 26.09 13.57
CA LYS A 6 -27.26 24.74 13.03
C LYS A 6 -28.52 24.09 13.61
N LYS A 7 -28.88 24.39 14.86
CA LYS A 7 -30.09 23.87 15.51
C LYS A 7 -31.40 24.35 14.87
N SER A 8 -31.40 25.49 14.18
CA SER A 8 -32.61 26.01 13.54
C SER A 8 -32.89 25.38 12.17
N ILE A 9 -31.90 24.70 11.56
CA ILE A 9 -32.03 24.06 10.24
C ILE A 9 -32.55 22.61 10.38
N GLU A 10 -32.19 21.90 11.46
CA GLU A 10 -32.65 20.53 11.71
C GLU A 10 -34.16 20.45 12.02
N GLY A 11 -34.78 21.53 12.51
CA GLY A 11 -36.23 21.59 12.75
C GLY A 11 -37.07 21.74 11.47
N LEU A 12 -36.49 22.27 10.39
CA LEU A 12 -37.23 22.50 9.14
C LEU A 12 -37.24 21.25 8.24
N THR A 13 -36.13 20.52 8.17
CA THR A 13 -36.04 19.33 7.30
C THR A 13 -36.86 18.15 7.82
N LYS A 14 -37.03 18.03 9.15
CA LYS A 14 -37.87 16.96 9.74
C LYS A 14 -39.38 17.18 9.51
N LYS A 15 -39.81 18.43 9.28
CA LYS A 15 -41.24 18.75 9.03
C LYS A 15 -41.64 18.69 7.55
N VAL A 16 -40.68 18.79 6.62
CA VAL A 16 -40.97 18.71 5.17
C VAL A 16 -40.85 17.26 4.67
N GLY A 17 -40.00 16.43 5.29
CA GLY A 17 -39.87 15.00 4.92
C GLY A 17 -41.08 14.12 5.29
N GLU A 18 -42.01 14.60 6.13
CA GLU A 18 -43.19 13.83 6.56
C GLU A 18 -44.48 14.22 5.79
N ALA A 19 -44.46 15.30 5.00
CA ALA A 19 -45.64 15.83 4.33
C ALA A 19 -45.77 15.47 2.84
N VAL A 20 -44.77 14.80 2.25
CA VAL A 20 -44.82 14.34 0.85
C VAL A 20 -44.75 12.82 0.81
N LYS A 21 -45.69 12.16 1.49
CA LYS A 21 -46.11 10.82 1.05
C LYS A 21 -46.83 11.05 -0.28
N LEU A 22 -46.10 10.83 -1.38
CA LEU A 22 -46.70 10.62 -2.69
C LEU A 22 -47.85 9.62 -2.50
N PRO A 23 -49.09 9.93 -2.94
CA PRO A 23 -50.18 8.96 -2.87
C PRO A 23 -49.71 7.71 -3.60
N SER A 24 -49.62 6.60 -2.87
CA SER A 24 -49.37 5.29 -3.43
C SER A 24 -50.43 5.04 -4.51
N ASP A 25 -50.00 4.64 -5.71
CA ASP A 25 -50.86 4.32 -6.86
C ASP A 25 -51.93 3.23 -6.59
N GLU A 26 -52.00 2.69 -5.37
CA GLU A 26 -52.91 1.61 -4.95
C GLU A 26 -54.34 2.06 -4.62
N ASP A 27 -54.66 3.36 -4.59
CA ASP A 27 -56.04 3.82 -4.38
C ASP A 27 -56.51 4.77 -5.49
N LYS A 28 -56.28 4.38 -6.75
CA LYS A 28 -57.12 4.88 -7.85
C LYS A 28 -58.48 4.25 -7.69
N GLY A 29 -59.29 4.80 -6.77
CA GLY A 29 -60.69 4.42 -6.58
C GLY A 29 -61.36 4.33 -7.94
N VAL A 30 -61.51 3.09 -8.42
CA VAL A 30 -62.24 2.78 -9.64
C VAL A 30 -63.67 3.14 -9.32
N VAL A 31 -64.06 4.37 -9.64
CA VAL A 31 -65.44 4.81 -9.49
C VAL A 31 -66.26 3.81 -10.29
N PRO A 32 -67.17 3.05 -9.65
CA PRO A 32 -67.90 2.00 -10.31
C PRO A 32 -68.60 2.62 -11.51
N VAL A 33 -68.23 2.15 -12.71
CA VAL A 33 -68.95 2.52 -13.92
C VAL A 33 -70.37 2.01 -13.72
N PRO A 34 -71.40 2.88 -13.70
CA PRO A 34 -72.76 2.42 -13.47
C PRO A 34 -73.11 1.41 -14.57
N GLU A 35 -73.32 0.16 -14.18
CA GLU A 35 -73.46 -0.99 -15.06
C GLU A 35 -74.80 -1.00 -15.82
N ASN A 36 -75.64 0.03 -15.62
CA ASN A 36 -76.95 0.14 -16.24
C ASN A 36 -77.17 1.54 -16.86
N LYS A 37 -76.46 1.81 -17.97
CA LYS A 37 -76.58 3.06 -18.74
C LYS A 37 -77.86 3.15 -19.59
N GLU A 38 -78.63 2.08 -19.69
CA GLU A 38 -79.76 1.97 -20.62
C GLU A 38 -81.06 2.64 -20.12
N ASN A 39 -81.13 3.05 -18.84
CA ASN A 39 -82.32 3.66 -18.23
C ASN A 39 -82.13 5.10 -17.74
N MET A 40 -81.02 5.77 -18.08
CA MET A 40 -80.79 7.17 -17.69
C MET A 40 -81.57 8.12 -18.60
N THR A 41 -82.19 9.13 -18.01
CA THR A 41 -82.85 10.21 -18.77
C THR A 41 -81.80 11.06 -19.51
N GLU A 42 -82.18 11.71 -20.62
CA GLU A 42 -81.23 12.52 -21.41
C GLU A 42 -80.51 13.59 -20.58
N GLU A 43 -81.19 14.20 -19.61
CA GLU A 43 -80.61 15.18 -18.69
C GLU A 43 -79.53 14.59 -17.77
N GLU A 44 -79.69 13.35 -17.31
CA GLU A 44 -78.71 12.66 -16.46
C GLU A 44 -77.46 12.24 -17.27
N LEU A 45 -77.66 11.88 -18.54
CA LEU A 45 -76.56 11.56 -19.45
C LEU A 45 -75.71 12.80 -19.78
N GLU A 46 -76.34 13.96 -19.96
CA GLU A 46 -75.62 15.21 -20.22
C GLU A 46 -74.81 15.67 -19.00
N LYS A 47 -75.39 15.60 -17.79
CA LYS A 47 -74.67 15.87 -16.53
C LYS A 47 -73.47 14.93 -16.34
N PHE A 48 -73.65 13.63 -16.61
CA PHE A 48 -72.55 12.66 -16.54
C PHE A 48 -71.40 13.01 -17.49
N ARG A 49 -71.71 13.41 -18.74
CA ARG A 49 -70.70 13.84 -19.71
C ARG A 49 -69.99 15.13 -19.31
N GLU A 50 -70.71 16.09 -18.72
CA GLU A 50 -70.12 17.33 -18.21
C GLU A 50 -69.18 17.07 -17.04
N ASP A 51 -69.58 16.22 -16.09
CA ASP A 51 -68.75 15.81 -14.96
C ASP A 51 -67.51 15.02 -15.40
N GLU A 52 -67.65 14.14 -16.39
CA GLU A 52 -66.51 13.41 -16.97
C GLU A 52 -65.51 14.35 -17.64
N ARG A 53 -65.98 15.37 -18.38
CA ARG A 53 -65.11 16.41 -18.97
C ARG A 53 -64.38 17.22 -17.91
N LYS A 54 -65.08 17.67 -16.87
CA LYS A 54 -64.47 18.41 -15.75
C LYS A 54 -63.43 17.57 -15.02
N ARG A 55 -63.67 16.25 -14.86
CA ARG A 55 -62.71 15.34 -14.25
C ARG A 55 -61.45 15.17 -15.10
N ILE A 56 -61.61 14.96 -16.41
CA ILE A 56 -60.48 14.84 -17.35
C ILE A 56 -59.67 16.14 -17.39
N GLU A 57 -60.33 17.30 -17.40
CA GLU A 57 -59.65 18.60 -17.39
C GLU A 57 -58.88 18.84 -16.09
N LYS A 58 -59.47 18.49 -14.95
CA LYS A 58 -58.80 18.54 -13.65
C LYS A 58 -57.59 17.60 -13.60
N GLU A 59 -57.74 16.36 -14.05
CA GLU A 59 -56.64 15.39 -14.12
C GLU A 59 -55.50 15.87 -15.03
N LYS A 60 -55.81 16.48 -16.18
CA LYS A 60 -54.80 17.10 -17.05
C LYS A 60 -54.06 18.24 -16.35
N ASN A 61 -54.79 19.14 -15.68
CA ASN A 61 -54.17 20.25 -14.97
C ASN A 61 -53.31 19.76 -13.78
N ASP A 62 -53.79 18.78 -13.02
CA ASP A 62 -53.05 18.17 -11.92
C ASP A 62 -51.77 17.48 -12.42
N ASN A 63 -51.84 16.78 -13.57
CA ASN A 63 -50.69 16.17 -14.23
C ASN A 63 -49.69 17.24 -14.74
N ASP A 64 -50.15 18.33 -15.35
CA ASP A 64 -49.29 19.42 -15.82
C ASP A 64 -48.57 20.12 -14.65
N ILE A 65 -49.25 20.29 -13.52
CA ILE A 65 -48.66 20.84 -12.29
C ILE A 65 -47.62 19.88 -11.72
N ALA A 66 -47.94 18.58 -11.65
CA ALA A 66 -47.01 17.56 -11.19
C ALA A 66 -45.77 17.45 -12.08
N GLU A 67 -45.93 17.55 -13.41
CA GLU A 67 -44.81 17.55 -14.35
C GLU A 67 -43.91 18.78 -14.16
N LYS A 68 -44.50 19.96 -13.98
CA LYS A 68 -43.75 21.20 -13.68
C LYS A 68 -42.99 21.10 -12.37
N ALA A 69 -43.59 20.53 -11.32
CA ALA A 69 -42.94 20.32 -10.03
C ALA A 69 -41.73 19.38 -10.16
N ARG A 70 -41.90 18.24 -10.85
CA ARG A 70 -40.80 17.29 -11.12
C ARG A 70 -39.66 17.93 -11.93
N LYS A 71 -39.98 18.76 -12.92
CA LYS A 71 -38.97 19.50 -13.69
C LYS A 71 -38.19 20.48 -12.82
N TYR A 72 -38.86 21.19 -11.91
CA TYR A 72 -38.21 22.11 -11.00
C TYR A 72 -37.28 21.39 -10.02
N GLU A 73 -37.75 20.29 -9.42
CA GLU A 73 -36.94 19.43 -8.53
C GLU A 73 -35.71 18.85 -9.25
N ALA A 74 -35.87 18.41 -10.51
CA ALA A 74 -34.75 17.91 -11.31
C ALA A 74 -33.69 18.99 -11.55
N ILE A 75 -34.09 20.22 -11.86
CA ILE A 75 -33.18 21.36 -12.06
C ILE A 75 -32.46 21.72 -10.74
N GLU A 76 -33.16 21.71 -9.61
CA GLU A 76 -32.55 21.99 -8.31
C GLU A 76 -31.55 20.90 -7.90
N ALA A 77 -31.90 19.62 -8.13
CA ALA A 77 -31.01 18.50 -7.90
C ALA A 77 -29.75 18.55 -8.78
N GLU A 78 -29.90 18.92 -10.07
CA GLU A 78 -28.78 19.09 -11.00
C GLU A 78 -27.84 20.21 -10.54
N LYS A 79 -28.37 21.39 -10.17
CA LYS A 79 -27.57 22.50 -9.64
C LYS A 79 -26.81 22.11 -8.37
N LYS A 80 -27.46 21.40 -7.46
CA LYS A 80 -26.83 20.94 -6.22
C LYS A 80 -25.71 19.93 -6.50
N ALA A 81 -25.91 19.02 -7.46
CA ALA A 81 -24.88 18.08 -7.88
C ALA A 81 -23.70 18.79 -8.55
N GLU A 82 -23.95 19.83 -9.35
CA GLU A 82 -22.90 20.65 -9.98
C GLU A 82 -22.07 21.42 -8.94
N GLU A 83 -22.72 22.04 -7.95
CA GLU A 83 -22.04 22.72 -6.83
C GLU A 83 -21.17 21.76 -6.02
N GLU A 84 -21.66 20.54 -5.75
CA GLU A 84 -20.90 19.52 -5.04
C GLU A 84 -19.67 19.05 -5.85
N ARG A 85 -19.82 18.88 -7.17
CA ARG A 85 -18.70 18.54 -8.06
C ARG A 85 -17.64 19.63 -8.08
N LEU A 86 -18.05 20.89 -8.16
CA LEU A 86 -17.13 22.04 -8.14
C LEU A 86 -16.39 22.17 -6.80
N LEU A 87 -17.07 21.86 -5.69
CA LEU A 87 -16.44 21.84 -4.37
C LEU A 87 -15.47 20.66 -4.21
N ALA A 88 -15.79 19.49 -4.76
CA ALA A 88 -14.89 18.35 -4.79
C ALA A 88 -13.65 18.62 -5.66
N GLU A 89 -13.81 19.29 -6.81
CA GLU A 89 -12.71 19.69 -7.68
C GLU A 89 -11.76 20.69 -6.99
N LYS A 90 -12.31 21.73 -6.35
CA LYS A 90 -11.51 22.69 -5.57
C LYS A 90 -10.72 22.02 -4.43
N LYS A 91 -11.30 21.02 -3.76
CA LYS A 91 -10.59 20.26 -2.73
C LYS A 91 -9.42 19.47 -3.30
N LYS A 92 -9.60 18.83 -4.46
CA LYS A 92 -8.51 18.12 -5.15
C LYS A 92 -7.40 19.07 -5.59
N GLU A 93 -7.74 20.25 -6.09
CA GLU A 93 -6.76 21.27 -6.48
C GLU A 93 -5.96 21.77 -5.26
N GLN A 94 -6.63 22.04 -4.13
CA GLN A 94 -5.96 22.43 -2.88
C GLN A 94 -5.05 21.33 -2.33
N GLU A 95 -5.47 20.08 -2.41
CA GLU A 95 -4.66 18.94 -1.97
C GLU A 95 -3.42 18.75 -2.85
N LEU A 96 -3.58 18.89 -4.18
CA LEU A 96 -2.46 18.84 -5.12
C LEU A 96 -1.46 19.98 -4.86
N ALA A 97 -1.94 21.20 -4.67
CA ALA A 97 -1.09 22.34 -4.31
C ALA A 97 -0.34 22.14 -2.99
N ARG A 98 -0.99 21.51 -1.99
CA ARG A 98 -0.33 21.17 -0.71
C ARG A 98 0.78 20.14 -0.91
N LEU A 99 0.53 19.12 -1.73
CA LEU A 99 1.51 18.07 -2.05
C LEU A 99 2.72 18.64 -2.81
N GLU A 100 2.49 19.56 -3.75
CA GLU A 100 3.56 20.25 -4.48
C GLU A 100 4.40 21.13 -3.55
N ALA A 101 3.77 21.88 -2.65
CA ALA A 101 4.47 22.68 -1.65
C ALA A 101 5.31 21.82 -0.69
N GLU A 102 4.80 20.65 -0.28
CA GLU A 102 5.53 19.69 0.54
C GLU A 102 6.76 19.14 -0.18
N ARG A 103 6.62 18.75 -1.46
CA ARG A 103 7.75 18.31 -2.29
C ARG A 103 8.82 19.39 -2.44
N GLN A 104 8.43 20.64 -2.71
CA GLN A 104 9.37 21.75 -2.80
C GLN A 104 10.09 22.00 -1.46
N ALA A 105 9.39 21.89 -0.34
CA ALA A 105 9.98 22.01 0.99
C ALA A 105 10.96 20.88 1.31
N GLU A 106 10.67 19.65 0.88
CA GLU A 106 11.58 18.51 1.02
C GLU A 106 12.83 18.66 0.15
N GLU A 107 12.67 19.08 -1.11
CA GLU A 107 13.79 19.35 -2.02
C GLU A 107 14.70 20.46 -1.47
N ALA A 108 14.12 21.55 -0.94
CA ALA A 108 14.88 22.62 -0.30
C ALA A 108 15.61 22.17 0.98
N LYS A 109 15.04 21.22 1.74
CA LYS A 109 15.73 20.62 2.90
C LYS A 109 16.92 19.77 2.46
N LYS A 110 16.74 18.93 1.42
CA LYS A 110 17.81 18.10 0.85
C LYS A 110 18.95 18.95 0.28
N GLU A 111 18.63 20.08 -0.36
CA GLU A 111 19.64 21.02 -0.86
C GLU A 111 20.45 21.64 0.28
N LYS A 112 19.79 22.10 1.36
CA LYS A 112 20.47 22.62 2.55
C LYS A 112 21.37 21.57 3.22
N GLU A 113 20.89 20.34 3.35
CA GLU A 113 21.68 19.24 3.91
C GLU A 113 22.92 18.93 3.05
N ARG A 114 22.78 18.98 1.71
CA ARG A 114 23.92 18.83 0.78
C ARG A 114 24.93 19.98 0.91
N GLU A 115 24.46 21.22 1.05
CA GLU A 115 25.34 22.37 1.27
C GLU A 115 26.08 22.29 2.62
N GLU A 116 25.40 21.87 3.69
CA GLU A 116 26.02 21.67 4.99
C GLU A 116 27.09 20.56 4.94
N TRP A 117 26.77 19.43 4.33
CA TRP A 117 27.74 18.35 4.11
C TRP A 117 28.95 18.80 3.31
N ALA A 118 28.75 19.56 2.23
CA ALA A 118 29.84 20.09 1.42
C ALA A 118 30.76 21.02 2.22
N ARG A 119 30.19 21.87 3.09
CA ARG A 119 30.97 22.73 4.00
C ARG A 119 31.73 21.94 5.05
N GLU A 120 31.15 20.86 5.59
CA GLU A 120 31.85 19.97 6.52
C GLU A 120 32.99 19.21 5.84
N GLU A 121 32.79 18.72 4.62
CA GLU A 121 33.82 18.03 3.85
C GLU A 121 34.98 18.98 3.51
N GLU A 122 34.69 20.23 3.15
CA GLU A 122 35.72 21.26 2.91
C GLU A 122 36.52 21.56 4.17
N LYS A 123 35.85 21.71 5.33
CA LYS A 123 36.53 21.89 6.63
C LYS A 123 37.42 20.69 6.97
N LYS A 124 36.94 19.47 6.74
CA LYS A 124 37.70 18.25 7.00
C LYS A 124 38.93 18.16 6.09
N LYS A 125 38.80 18.45 4.80
CA LYS A 125 39.93 18.50 3.85
C LYS A 125 40.96 19.56 4.26
N ALA A 126 40.51 20.75 4.70
CA ALA A 126 41.41 21.80 5.17
C ALA A 126 42.15 21.40 6.47
N GLU A 127 41.49 20.68 7.39
CA GLU A 127 42.12 20.15 8.60
C GLU A 127 43.11 19.02 8.29
N GLU A 128 42.75 18.10 7.40
CA GLU A 128 43.64 17.04 6.92
C GLU A 128 44.86 17.61 6.19
N GLU A 129 44.70 18.65 5.38
CA GLU A 129 45.83 19.32 4.72
C GLU A 129 46.75 20.01 5.75
N LYS A 130 46.19 20.64 6.80
CA LYS A 130 46.98 21.19 7.91
C LYS A 130 47.76 20.10 8.64
N LYS A 131 47.11 18.97 8.99
CA LYS A 131 47.76 17.81 9.61
C LYS A 131 48.84 17.22 8.70
N ARG A 132 48.60 17.15 7.39
CA ARG A 132 49.58 16.66 6.42
C ARG A 132 50.81 17.55 6.35
N LYS A 133 50.63 18.88 6.35
CA LYS A 133 51.75 19.84 6.40
C LYS A 133 52.51 19.77 7.73
N GLU A 134 51.81 19.55 8.84
CA GLU A 134 52.44 19.37 10.15
C GLU A 134 53.27 18.08 10.19
N ILE A 135 52.72 16.95 9.75
CA ILE A 135 53.42 15.66 9.62
C ILE A 135 54.60 15.77 8.66
N GLU A 136 54.45 16.42 7.51
CA GLU A 136 55.54 16.61 6.54
C GLU A 136 56.66 17.48 7.13
N SER A 137 56.32 18.52 7.91
CA SER A 137 57.30 19.31 8.64
C SER A 137 57.99 18.53 9.76
N GLU A 138 57.28 17.60 10.41
CA GLU A 138 57.82 16.72 11.45
C GLU A 138 58.70 15.62 10.84
N ILE A 139 58.33 15.07 9.69
CA ILE A 139 59.14 14.10 8.92
C ILE A 139 60.40 14.78 8.37
N LEU A 140 60.33 16.02 7.88
CA LEU A 140 61.52 16.77 7.45
C LEU A 140 62.46 17.08 8.62
N LYS A 141 61.93 17.38 9.81
CA LYS A 141 62.73 17.52 11.03
C LYS A 141 63.34 16.19 11.46
N LYS A 142 62.56 15.10 11.46
CA LYS A 142 63.02 13.75 11.77
C LYS A 142 64.00 13.20 10.74
N GLN A 143 63.86 13.47 9.45
CA GLN A 143 64.87 13.10 8.44
C GLN A 143 66.17 13.89 8.59
N LYS A 144 66.10 15.10 9.15
CA LYS A 144 67.28 15.91 9.49
C LYS A 144 67.95 15.43 10.79
N GLU A 145 67.22 14.76 11.68
CA GLU A 145 67.72 14.15 12.93
C GLU A 145 68.08 12.65 12.81
N GLU A 146 67.41 11.91 11.93
CA GLU A 146 67.49 10.45 11.79
C GLU A 146 68.08 10.08 10.42
N GLY A 147 69.35 10.40 10.22
CA GLY A 147 70.23 9.66 9.31
C GLY A 147 70.52 8.23 9.80
N ARG A 148 69.57 7.53 10.45
CA ARG A 148 69.76 6.17 11.00
C ARG A 148 68.48 5.33 10.95
N THR A 149 68.41 4.49 9.91
CA THR A 149 67.91 3.10 9.87
C THR A 149 66.47 2.79 10.33
N VAL A 150 65.55 2.58 9.38
CA VAL A 150 64.24 1.92 9.62
C VAL A 150 64.24 0.54 8.97
N SER A 151 63.96 -0.49 9.78
CA SER A 151 63.99 -1.90 9.40
C SER A 151 62.70 -2.37 8.73
N HIS A 152 62.83 -3.38 7.86
CA HIS A 152 61.81 -3.89 6.93
C HIS A 152 60.60 -4.62 7.56
N THR A 153 60.55 -4.78 8.89
CA THR A 153 59.60 -5.71 9.52
C THR A 153 58.19 -5.14 9.69
N GLY A 154 58.03 -3.83 9.93
CA GLY A 154 56.72 -3.20 10.13
C GLY A 154 55.85 -3.13 8.87
N ARG A 155 56.47 -3.06 7.69
CA ARG A 155 55.77 -2.92 6.40
C ARG A 155 55.02 -4.19 6.01
N ASN A 156 55.55 -5.36 6.33
CA ASN A 156 54.96 -6.64 5.94
C ASN A 156 53.69 -6.97 6.76
N ILE A 157 53.65 -6.58 8.04
CA ILE A 157 52.48 -6.83 8.90
C ILE A 157 51.27 -6.00 8.44
N LEU A 158 51.50 -4.73 8.06
CA LEU A 158 50.44 -3.86 7.56
C LEU A 158 49.81 -4.40 6.25
N ILE A 159 50.63 -4.93 5.34
CA ILE A 159 50.17 -5.48 4.06
C ILE A 159 49.27 -6.70 4.29
N VAL A 160 49.62 -7.58 5.24
CA VAL A 160 48.81 -8.78 5.54
C VAL A 160 47.44 -8.40 6.11
N VAL A 161 47.38 -7.42 7.00
CA VAL A 161 46.10 -6.97 7.60
C VAL A 161 45.18 -6.35 6.54
N VAL A 162 45.73 -5.51 5.64
CA VAL A 162 44.95 -4.92 4.55
C VAL A 162 44.43 -5.98 3.58
N LEU A 163 45.23 -7.00 3.27
CA LEU A 163 44.80 -8.13 2.44
C LEU A 163 43.65 -8.92 3.06
N ILE A 164 43.73 -9.21 4.37
CA ILE A 164 42.66 -9.93 5.08
C ILE A 164 41.36 -9.11 5.08
N VAL A 165 41.43 -7.81 5.36
CA VAL A 165 40.26 -6.93 5.34
C VAL A 165 39.67 -6.83 3.92
N ALA A 166 40.50 -6.76 2.89
CA ALA A 166 40.04 -6.74 1.50
C ALA A 166 39.34 -8.06 1.10
N VAL A 167 39.86 -9.22 1.53
CA VAL A 167 39.23 -10.53 1.29
C VAL A 167 37.89 -10.64 2.02
N LEU A 168 37.80 -10.15 3.26
CA LEU A 168 36.55 -10.14 4.02
C LEU A 168 35.51 -9.19 3.40
N ALA A 169 35.93 -8.01 2.96
CA ALA A 169 35.05 -7.05 2.28
C ALA A 169 34.56 -7.58 0.93
N ALA A 170 35.43 -8.23 0.14
CA ALA A 170 35.05 -8.88 -1.11
C ALA A 170 34.10 -10.06 -0.91
N GLY A 171 34.32 -10.85 0.15
CA GLY A 171 33.41 -11.94 0.55
C GLY A 171 32.03 -11.44 0.94
N TYR A 172 31.95 -10.30 1.64
CA TYR A 172 30.68 -9.69 2.03
C TYR A 172 29.88 -9.14 0.83
N ILE A 173 30.55 -8.57 -0.17
CA ILE A 173 29.91 -7.97 -1.36
C ILE A 173 29.39 -9.04 -2.36
N SER A 174 29.91 -10.28 -2.30
CA SER A 174 29.63 -11.32 -3.31
C SER A 174 28.49 -12.29 -2.99
N LEU A 175 27.66 -12.02 -1.97
CA LEU A 175 26.44 -12.80 -1.75
C LEU A 175 25.38 -12.37 -2.80
N VAL A 176 25.53 -12.84 -4.03
CA VAL A 176 24.54 -12.66 -5.09
C VAL A 176 23.57 -13.83 -5.01
N THR A 177 22.38 -13.55 -4.50
CA THR A 177 21.22 -14.44 -4.66
C THR A 177 20.49 -14.03 -5.93
N GLY A 178 20.57 -14.88 -6.96
CA GLY A 178 19.77 -14.78 -8.17
C GLY A 178 18.49 -15.60 -8.00
N ASN A 179 17.34 -14.96 -8.13
CA ASN A 179 16.06 -15.63 -8.32
C ASN A 179 15.69 -15.53 -9.80
N ASP A 180 16.09 -16.53 -10.58
CA ASP A 180 15.61 -16.62 -11.95
C ASP A 180 14.22 -17.30 -11.96
N HIS A 181 13.33 -16.82 -12.83
CA HIS A 181 12.06 -17.47 -13.07
C HIS A 181 12.33 -18.87 -13.64
N LEU A 182 11.91 -19.91 -12.92
CA LEU A 182 11.94 -21.28 -13.44
C LEU A 182 10.98 -21.38 -14.63
N GLU A 183 11.52 -21.39 -15.84
CA GLU A 183 10.89 -22.01 -16.99
C GLU A 183 10.89 -23.54 -16.77
N ALA A 184 9.91 -24.04 -16.00
CA ALA A 184 9.45 -25.44 -16.01
C ALA A 184 10.52 -26.56 -16.09
N TYR A 185 11.64 -26.46 -15.36
CA TYR A 185 12.53 -27.58 -15.00
C TYR A 185 12.24 -27.94 -13.53
N GLY A 186 12.04 -29.18 -13.08
CA GLY A 186 12.29 -30.51 -13.63
C GLY A 186 12.81 -31.46 -12.53
N TYR A 187 13.33 -30.91 -11.42
CA TYR A 187 13.81 -31.70 -10.29
C TYR A 187 12.69 -31.99 -9.28
N PRO A 188 12.57 -33.24 -8.79
CA PRO A 188 11.60 -33.56 -7.75
C PRO A 188 11.99 -32.85 -6.44
N LEU A 189 11.08 -32.05 -5.89
CA LEU A 189 11.22 -31.38 -4.59
C LEU A 189 11.11 -32.42 -3.46
N SER A 190 12.18 -33.20 -3.30
CA SER A 190 12.22 -34.42 -2.49
C SER A 190 12.45 -34.16 -1.01
N TYR A 191 12.95 -32.97 -0.67
CA TYR A 191 13.21 -32.56 0.70
C TYR A 191 12.13 -31.60 1.15
N SER A 192 11.68 -31.76 2.40
CA SER A 192 10.69 -30.86 3.00
C SER A 192 11.09 -30.55 4.43
N ALA A 193 11.02 -29.27 4.78
CA ALA A 193 11.24 -28.78 6.13
C ALA A 193 10.06 -27.89 6.54
N GLN A 194 9.69 -27.97 7.81
CA GLN A 194 8.60 -27.19 8.39
C GLN A 194 9.17 -26.21 9.41
N TYR A 195 8.69 -24.98 9.32
CA TYR A 195 9.13 -23.88 10.16
C TYR A 195 7.95 -23.10 10.67
N ASP A 196 8.02 -22.74 11.93
CA ASP A 196 7.21 -21.72 12.53
C ASP A 196 7.89 -20.37 12.31
N VAL A 197 7.23 -19.50 11.55
CA VAL A 197 7.77 -18.22 11.12
C VAL A 197 6.88 -17.10 11.63
N ARG A 198 7.44 -16.22 12.46
CA ARG A 198 6.75 -15.04 12.97
C ARG A 198 7.28 -13.77 12.33
N LEU A 199 6.44 -13.14 11.52
CA LEU A 199 6.78 -11.93 10.78
C LEU A 199 6.23 -10.69 11.49
N PRO A 200 7.01 -9.62 11.69
CA PRO A 200 6.45 -8.33 12.07
C PRO A 200 5.46 -7.82 11.03
N ASP A 201 4.32 -7.31 11.50
CA ASP A 201 3.28 -6.74 10.65
C ASP A 201 3.81 -5.52 9.87
N ASN A 202 3.38 -5.40 8.61
CA ASN A 202 3.66 -4.30 7.69
C ASN A 202 5.15 -3.94 7.56
N THR A 203 6.04 -4.92 7.70
CA THR A 203 7.49 -4.73 7.57
C THR A 203 7.99 -5.49 6.34
N ASN A 204 8.71 -4.80 5.45
CA ASN A 204 9.38 -5.44 4.33
C ASN A 204 10.68 -6.08 4.83
N LEU A 205 10.80 -7.39 4.67
CA LEU A 205 11.91 -8.20 5.12
C LEU A 205 12.63 -8.77 3.91
N ASP A 206 13.95 -8.82 3.97
CA ASP A 206 14.73 -9.42 2.91
C ASP A 206 15.29 -10.78 3.37
N PHE A 207 14.80 -11.86 2.75
CA PHE A 207 15.29 -13.21 2.95
C PHE A 207 16.24 -13.55 1.81
N ALA A 208 17.50 -13.12 1.95
CA ALA A 208 18.54 -13.36 0.96
C ALA A 208 18.16 -12.91 -0.45
N GLY A 209 17.82 -11.63 -0.61
CA GLY A 209 17.38 -11.06 -1.88
C GLY A 209 15.93 -11.36 -2.24
N VAL A 210 15.19 -12.12 -1.40
CA VAL A 210 13.77 -12.38 -1.58
C VAL A 210 12.98 -11.44 -0.68
N PRO A 211 12.31 -10.39 -1.21
CA PRO A 211 11.49 -9.50 -0.40
C PRO A 211 10.23 -10.24 0.06
N VAL A 212 9.99 -10.19 1.36
CA VAL A 212 8.84 -10.79 2.04
C VAL A 212 8.16 -9.75 2.90
N THR A 213 6.86 -9.58 2.70
CA THR A 213 6.04 -8.68 3.52
C THR A 213 4.77 -9.40 3.94
N ALA A 214 4.44 -9.32 5.22
CA ALA A 214 3.16 -9.75 5.75
C ALA A 214 2.34 -8.53 6.19
N ILE A 215 1.05 -8.55 5.90
CA ILE A 215 0.09 -7.55 6.37
C ILE A 215 -1.12 -8.32 6.88
N SER A 216 -1.40 -8.27 8.18
CA SER A 216 -2.60 -8.90 8.74
C SER A 216 -3.73 -7.91 9.00
N SER A 217 -4.96 -8.42 8.93
CA SER A 217 -6.17 -7.67 9.27
C SER A 217 -7.20 -8.66 9.84
N GLY A 218 -7.26 -8.72 11.16
CA GLY A 218 -8.15 -9.63 11.90
C GLY A 218 -7.90 -11.10 11.54
N ASP A 219 -8.89 -11.74 10.93
CA ASP A 219 -8.87 -13.16 10.57
C ASP A 219 -8.25 -13.45 9.20
N SER A 220 -7.59 -12.45 8.59
CA SER A 220 -6.94 -12.60 7.28
C SER A 220 -5.54 -12.01 7.27
N ALA A 221 -4.66 -12.58 6.45
CA ALA A 221 -3.34 -12.05 6.20
C ALA A 221 -3.03 -12.03 4.70
N ILE A 222 -2.33 -10.98 4.27
CA ILE A 222 -1.75 -10.86 2.95
C ILE A 222 -0.26 -11.13 3.12
N LEU A 223 0.22 -12.22 2.51
CA LEU A 223 1.63 -12.54 2.44
C LEU A 223 2.13 -12.31 1.02
N MET A 224 3.15 -11.47 0.89
CA MET A 224 3.83 -11.19 -0.35
C MET A 224 5.23 -11.80 -0.30
N ILE A 225 5.55 -12.69 -1.24
CA ILE A 225 6.88 -13.28 -1.39
C ILE A 225 7.32 -13.00 -2.81
N ASP A 226 8.40 -12.24 -2.98
CA ASP A 226 8.98 -11.90 -4.28
C ASP A 226 7.94 -11.35 -5.27
N ASN A 227 7.24 -10.30 -4.82
CA ASN A 227 6.14 -9.62 -5.51
C ASN A 227 4.90 -10.48 -5.85
N VAL A 228 4.86 -11.74 -5.45
CA VAL A 228 3.67 -12.58 -5.57
C VAL A 228 2.83 -12.40 -4.32
N ARG A 229 1.66 -11.77 -4.47
CA ARG A 229 0.71 -11.54 -3.38
C ARG A 229 -0.26 -12.71 -3.24
N ARG A 230 -0.43 -13.21 -2.01
CA ARG A 230 -1.48 -14.17 -1.64
C ARG A 230 -2.24 -13.67 -0.41
N THR A 231 -3.56 -13.74 -0.45
CA THR A 231 -4.42 -13.50 0.71
C THR A 231 -4.84 -14.84 1.27
N MET A 232 -4.78 -15.00 2.59
CA MET A 232 -5.13 -16.22 3.32
C MET A 232 -6.03 -15.86 4.50
N ALA A 233 -7.11 -16.60 4.70
CA ALA A 233 -7.86 -16.59 5.95
C ALA A 233 -7.14 -17.39 7.05
N LEU A 234 -7.59 -17.26 8.29
CA LEU A 234 -7.09 -18.04 9.42
C LEU A 234 -7.21 -19.55 9.15
N GLY A 235 -6.07 -20.25 9.20
CA GLY A 235 -5.97 -21.68 8.90
C GLY A 235 -5.86 -22.01 7.40
N GLU A 236 -5.94 -21.02 6.51
CA GLU A 236 -5.79 -21.23 5.07
C GLU A 236 -4.31 -21.30 4.67
N SER A 237 -4.01 -22.19 3.72
CA SER A 237 -2.67 -22.33 3.14
C SER A 237 -2.61 -21.74 1.73
N ALA A 238 -1.56 -21.00 1.43
CA ALA A 238 -1.23 -20.57 0.07
C ALA A 238 0.11 -21.15 -0.38
N THR A 239 0.13 -21.66 -1.61
CA THR A 239 1.34 -22.16 -2.27
C THR A 239 1.87 -21.11 -3.24
N TYR A 240 3.16 -20.83 -3.09
CA TYR A 240 3.91 -19.95 -3.99
C TYR A 240 4.47 -20.74 -5.17
N PRO A 241 4.64 -20.12 -6.35
CA PRO A 241 5.27 -20.79 -7.48
C PRO A 241 6.69 -21.23 -7.12
N ALA A 242 7.13 -22.35 -7.69
CA ALA A 242 8.49 -22.81 -7.51
C ALA A 242 9.48 -21.81 -8.11
N LYS A 243 10.61 -21.61 -7.43
CA LYS A 243 11.70 -20.72 -7.87
C LYS A 243 13.04 -21.40 -7.70
N HIS A 244 14.03 -20.91 -8.42
CA HIS A 244 15.40 -21.37 -8.31
C HIS A 244 16.19 -20.43 -7.42
N ILE A 245 17.01 -20.97 -6.52
CA ILE A 245 17.95 -20.20 -5.71
C ILE A 245 19.37 -20.70 -5.96
N THR A 246 20.24 -19.78 -6.35
CA THR A 246 21.68 -19.99 -6.39
C THR A 246 22.35 -19.09 -5.36
N ILE A 247 23.08 -19.69 -4.43
CA ILE A 247 23.91 -18.99 -3.45
C ILE A 247 25.35 -19.17 -3.87
N GLY A 248 26.00 -18.08 -4.26
CA GLY A 248 27.41 -18.07 -4.64
C GLY A 248 28.30 -17.36 -3.63
N MET A 249 29.59 -17.69 -3.64
CA MET A 249 30.64 -16.93 -2.97
C MET A 249 31.89 -16.91 -3.86
N PHE A 250 32.45 -15.73 -4.10
CA PHE A 250 33.61 -15.54 -5.00
C PHE A 250 33.41 -16.14 -6.40
N GLY A 251 32.20 -16.04 -6.96
CA GLY A 251 31.87 -16.57 -8.29
C GLY A 251 31.69 -18.10 -8.36
N MET A 252 31.77 -18.82 -7.23
CA MET A 252 31.47 -20.25 -7.15
C MET A 252 30.10 -20.48 -6.50
N ALA A 253 29.25 -21.30 -7.11
CA ALA A 253 27.98 -21.70 -6.51
C ALA A 253 28.22 -22.64 -5.32
N LEU A 254 27.83 -22.22 -4.12
CA LEU A 254 27.90 -23.01 -2.88
C LEU A 254 26.62 -23.80 -2.64
N PHE A 255 25.49 -23.29 -3.12
CA PHE A 255 24.19 -23.95 -3.05
C PHE A 255 23.38 -23.60 -4.28
N ASP A 256 22.70 -24.60 -4.82
CA ASP A 256 21.90 -24.52 -6.02
C ASP A 256 20.71 -25.46 -5.79
N SER A 257 19.50 -24.90 -5.74
CA SER A 257 18.29 -25.67 -5.49
C SER A 257 17.06 -24.98 -6.03
N ASP A 258 16.10 -25.80 -6.47
CA ASP A 258 14.73 -25.36 -6.66
C ASP A 258 14.02 -25.39 -5.31
N TYR A 259 13.12 -24.45 -5.08
CA TYR A 259 12.33 -24.38 -3.86
C TYR A 259 10.86 -24.02 -4.15
N GLN A 260 9.96 -24.54 -3.31
CA GLN A 260 8.56 -24.16 -3.27
C GLN A 260 8.14 -23.93 -1.83
N ILE A 261 7.42 -22.84 -1.61
CA ILE A 261 6.96 -22.44 -0.28
C ILE A 261 5.45 -22.61 -0.21
N THR A 262 4.98 -23.30 0.83
CA THR A 262 3.57 -23.29 1.24
C THR A 262 3.49 -22.65 2.61
N ALA A 263 2.72 -21.57 2.74
CA ALA A 263 2.53 -20.87 4.02
C ALA A 263 1.10 -21.06 4.49
N THR A 264 0.90 -21.31 5.77
CA THR A 264 -0.42 -21.39 6.43
C THR A 264 -0.51 -20.33 7.49
N TYR A 265 -1.52 -19.45 7.41
CA TYR A 265 -1.70 -18.38 8.39
C TYR A 265 -2.33 -18.93 9.67
N ARG A 266 -1.67 -18.77 10.82
CA ARG A 266 -2.14 -19.27 12.13
C ARG A 266 -2.68 -18.18 13.05
N GLY A 267 -2.62 -16.92 12.61
CA GLY A 267 -3.10 -15.76 13.38
C GLY A 267 -1.96 -14.85 13.84
N VAL A 268 -2.24 -14.02 14.83
CA VAL A 268 -1.28 -13.05 15.39
C VAL A 268 -0.85 -13.49 16.78
N VAL A 269 0.46 -13.58 17.01
CA VAL A 269 1.06 -13.92 18.31
C VAL A 269 2.04 -12.80 18.70
N THR A 270 1.73 -12.09 19.79
CA THR A 270 2.62 -11.03 20.33
C THR A 270 2.96 -9.95 19.29
N ASN A 271 1.97 -9.44 18.57
CA ASN A 271 2.12 -8.44 17.49
C ASN A 271 3.00 -8.90 16.31
N LYS A 272 3.13 -10.22 16.12
CA LYS A 272 3.74 -10.81 14.92
C LYS A 272 2.77 -11.77 14.28
N ASP A 273 2.71 -11.76 12.96
CA ASP A 273 1.93 -12.70 12.18
C ASP A 273 2.61 -14.07 12.21
N ASP A 274 1.89 -15.08 12.66
CA ASP A 274 2.39 -16.43 12.83
C ASP A 274 2.00 -17.29 11.63
N PHE A 275 3.01 -17.83 10.94
CA PHE A 275 2.84 -18.68 9.78
C PHE A 275 3.51 -20.03 10.02
N LEU A 276 2.81 -21.11 9.67
CA LEU A 276 3.44 -22.41 9.48
C LEU A 276 3.90 -22.49 8.02
N VAL A 277 5.21 -22.53 7.82
CA VAL A 277 5.85 -22.51 6.51
C VAL A 277 6.45 -23.88 6.21
N ILE A 278 6.03 -24.46 5.10
CA ILE A 278 6.58 -25.69 4.56
C ILE A 278 7.43 -25.32 3.35
N ALA A 279 8.74 -25.45 3.50
CA ALA A 279 9.69 -25.28 2.41
C ALA A 279 9.99 -26.66 1.81
N LYS A 280 9.77 -26.81 0.51
CA LYS A 280 10.17 -27.99 -0.26
C LYS A 280 11.32 -27.62 -1.16
N THR A 281 12.37 -28.43 -1.20
CA THR A 281 13.59 -28.16 -1.98
C THR A 281 14.03 -29.37 -2.79
N SER A 282 14.72 -29.15 -3.92
CA SER A 282 15.31 -30.22 -4.72
C SER A 282 16.62 -30.74 -4.13
N ALA A 283 17.37 -29.91 -3.40
CA ALA A 283 18.56 -30.29 -2.64
C ALA A 283 18.32 -30.16 -1.12
N PRO A 284 18.98 -30.99 -0.29
CA PRO A 284 18.90 -30.82 1.16
C PRO A 284 19.50 -29.47 1.54
N VAL A 285 18.85 -28.72 2.43
CA VAL A 285 19.31 -27.41 2.88
C VAL A 285 20.41 -27.59 3.95
N PRO A 286 21.67 -27.18 3.69
CA PRO A 286 22.70 -27.17 4.71
C PRO A 286 22.31 -26.39 5.97
N SER A 287 22.67 -26.92 7.13
CA SER A 287 22.38 -26.30 8.43
C SER A 287 22.96 -24.88 8.59
N TRP A 288 24.12 -24.61 7.97
CA TRP A 288 24.77 -23.29 8.01
C TRP A 288 23.90 -22.19 7.35
N MET A 289 23.03 -22.57 6.42
CA MET A 289 22.26 -21.63 5.60
C MET A 289 21.10 -21.00 6.36
N VAL A 290 20.50 -21.76 7.29
CA VAL A 290 19.38 -21.29 8.14
C VAL A 290 19.80 -20.06 8.97
N GLY A 291 21.06 -20.01 9.41
CA GLY A 291 21.60 -18.88 10.18
C GLY A 291 21.84 -17.62 9.35
N ILE A 292 22.15 -17.77 8.05
CA ILE A 292 22.40 -16.63 7.15
C ILE A 292 21.09 -16.01 6.68
N PHE A 293 20.04 -16.83 6.54
CA PHE A 293 18.75 -16.42 5.98
C PHE A 293 17.75 -15.86 6.99
N LYS A 294 18.12 -15.74 8.26
CA LYS A 294 17.23 -15.22 9.30
C LYS A 294 17.44 -13.72 9.51
N PRO A 295 16.52 -12.84 9.07
CA PRO A 295 16.58 -11.43 9.45
C PRO A 295 16.43 -11.29 10.96
N GLY A 296 17.13 -10.33 11.57
CA GLY A 296 17.13 -10.16 13.03
C GLY A 296 15.77 -9.86 13.68
N SER A 297 14.78 -9.41 12.89
CA SER A 297 13.41 -9.09 13.33
C SER A 297 12.43 -10.28 13.26
N VAL A 298 12.84 -11.41 12.66
CA VAL A 298 11.99 -12.58 12.41
C VAL A 298 12.34 -13.70 13.37
N ASP A 299 11.32 -14.35 13.93
CA ASP A 299 11.50 -15.59 14.66
C ASP A 299 11.21 -16.77 13.73
N ILE A 300 12.21 -17.63 13.52
CA ILE A 300 12.11 -18.86 12.74
C ILE A 300 12.53 -19.99 13.66
N THR A 301 11.64 -20.96 13.86
CA THR A 301 11.90 -22.17 14.64
C THR A 301 11.50 -23.41 13.84
N PRO A 302 12.38 -24.42 13.71
CA PRO A 302 12.00 -25.69 13.08
C PRO A 302 10.93 -26.40 13.93
N VAL A 303 10.01 -27.09 13.25
CA VAL A 303 8.95 -27.92 13.85
C VAL A 303 9.34 -29.40 13.85
#